data_AF-W1XJ98-F1
#
_entry.id   AF-W1XJ98-F1
#
_cell.length_a   1.000
_cell.length_b   1.000
_cell.length_c   1.000
_cell.angle_alpha   90.00
_cell.angle_beta   90.00
_cell.angle_gamma   90.00
#
_symmetry.space_group_name_H-M   'P 1'
#
loop_
_entity.id
_entity.type
_entity.pdbx_description
1 polymer ?
#
loop_
_entity_poly.entity_id
_entity_poly.type
_entity_poly.pdbx_seq_one_letter_code
_entity_poly.pdbx_strand_id
1 'polypeptide(L)' 'DGTELAISESQERMACVIDASDVEAFKAYCDEENLECTVVADVTDTNRLVMNWNGEAIVDISRDFLNTNGASQQ' A
#
# COMPACT_ATOMS: atom_id res chain seq x y z
N ASP A 1 -5.26 -14.40 7.91
CA ASP A 1 -6.42 -13.86 7.19
C ASP A 1 -5.93 -12.63 6.42
N GLY A 2 -6.20 -12.53 5.11
CA GLY A 2 -5.73 -11.40 4.31
C GLY A 2 -6.34 -10.07 4.76
N THR A 3 -7.54 -10.12 5.34
CA THR A 3 -8.24 -8.95 5.88
C THR A 3 -7.55 -8.42 7.13
N GLU A 4 -7.13 -9.29 8.05
CA GLU A 4 -6.42 -8.91 9.27
C GLU A 4 -5.04 -8.29 8.99
N LEU A 5 -4.33 -8.78 7.98
CA LEU A 5 -3.07 -8.17 7.54
C LEU A 5 -3.28 -6.75 6.98
N ALA A 6 -4.38 -6.52 6.27
CA ALA A 6 -4.71 -5.23 5.68
C ALA A 6 -5.09 -4.17 6.73
N ILE A 7 -5.72 -4.58 7.85
CA ILE A 7 -6.15 -3.66 8.92
C ILE A 7 -5.18 -3.61 10.12
N SER A 8 -4.08 -4.35 10.07
CA SER A 8 -3.15 -4.42 11.20
C SER A 8 -2.50 -3.06 11.47
N GLU A 9 -2.50 -2.63 12.74
CA GLU A 9 -1.84 -1.41 13.24
C GLU A 9 -0.47 -1.72 13.89
N SER A 10 0.26 -2.70 13.38
CA SER A 10 1.62 -2.99 13.88
C SER A 10 2.49 -1.74 13.84
N GLN A 11 3.19 -1.50 14.96
CA GLN A 11 4.12 -0.37 15.16
C GLN A 11 5.37 -0.50 14.29
N GLU A 12 6.13 0.60 14.19
CA GLU A 12 7.45 0.66 13.53
C GLU A 12 7.44 0.34 12.02
N ARG A 13 6.31 0.58 11.33
CA ARG A 13 6.21 0.49 9.87
C ARG A 13 6.09 1.86 9.23
N MET A 14 6.72 2.03 8.08
CA MET A 14 6.67 3.24 7.25
C MET A 14 6.26 2.86 5.83
N ALA A 15 5.40 3.66 5.20
CA ALA A 15 5.11 3.56 3.77
C ALA A 15 5.66 4.80 3.06
N CYS A 16 6.42 4.58 2.00
CA CYS A 16 7.01 5.63 1.18
C CYS A 16 6.52 5.49 -0.27
N VAL A 17 6.26 6.63 -0.93
CA VAL A 17 5.99 6.67 -2.37
C VAL A 17 7.27 7.10 -3.07
N ILE A 18 7.77 6.26 -3.97
CA ILE A 18 9.06 6.42 -4.64
C ILE A 18 8.81 6.38 -6.15
N ASP A 19 9.57 7.16 -6.92
CA ASP A 19 9.55 7.05 -8.38
C ASP A 19 10.07 5.67 -8.80
N ALA A 20 9.48 5.07 -9.84
CA ALA A 20 9.86 3.76 -10.32
C ALA A 20 11.35 3.68 -10.73
N SER A 21 11.95 4.78 -11.18
CA SER A 21 13.39 4.81 -11.49
C SER A 21 14.30 4.72 -10.27
N ASP A 22 13.79 5.08 -9.10
CA ASP A 22 14.59 5.28 -7.89
C ASP A 22 14.43 4.14 -6.87
N VAL A 23 13.51 3.19 -7.11
CA VAL A 23 13.19 2.09 -6.20
C VAL A 23 14.43 1.28 -5.81
N GLU A 24 15.28 0.93 -6.77
CA GLU A 24 16.47 0.11 -6.50
C GLU A 24 17.54 0.89 -5.73
N ALA A 25 17.71 2.18 -6.00
CA ALA A 25 18.61 3.04 -5.23
C ALA A 25 18.09 3.22 -3.80
N PHE A 26 16.79 3.40 -3.62
CA PHE A 26 16.16 3.52 -2.30
C PHE A 26 16.35 2.25 -1.46
N LYS A 27 16.13 1.07 -2.05
CA LYS A 27 16.39 -0.22 -1.37
C LYS A 27 17.84 -0.36 -0.94
N ALA A 28 18.79 0.04 -1.79
CA ALA A 28 20.21 -0.02 -1.43
C ALA A 28 20.52 0.83 -0.19
N TYR A 29 19.94 2.02 -0.07
CA TYR A 29 20.08 2.85 1.15
C TYR A 29 19.42 2.21 2.38
N CYS A 30 18.27 1.56 2.23
CA CYS A 30 17.66 0.81 3.32
C CYS A 30 18.56 -0.34 3.79
N ASP A 31 19.16 -1.08 2.86
CA ASP A 31 20.07 -2.18 3.17
C ASP A 31 21.33 -1.69 3.89
N GLU A 32 21.89 -0.54 3.50
CA GLU A 32 23.03 0.11 4.19
C GLU A 32 22.72 0.44 5.66
N GLU A 33 21.48 0.82 5.95
CA GLU A 33 20.99 1.14 7.30
C GLU A 33 20.40 -0.08 8.03
N ASN A 34 20.52 -1.29 7.46
CA ASN A 34 19.96 -2.53 8.00
C ASN A 34 18.43 -2.45 8.24
N LEU A 35 17.72 -1.82 7.31
CA LEU A 35 16.26 -1.70 7.29
C LEU A 35 15.65 -2.61 6.24
N GLU A 36 14.60 -3.35 6.60
CA GLU A 36 13.85 -4.16 5.64
C GLU A 36 12.98 -3.27 4.74
N CYS A 37 13.16 -3.35 3.42
CA CYS A 37 12.39 -2.60 2.44
C CYS A 37 11.79 -3.53 1.38
N THR A 38 10.45 -3.54 1.28
CA THR A 38 9.72 -4.35 0.31
C THR A 38 8.73 -3.49 -0.46
N VAL A 39 8.68 -3.66 -1.79
CA VAL A 39 7.64 -3.05 -2.63
C VAL A 39 6.35 -3.84 -2.42
N VAL A 40 5.32 -3.16 -1.91
CA VAL A 40 4.04 -3.77 -1.56
C VAL A 40 2.88 -3.38 -2.48
N ALA A 41 3.04 -2.33 -3.29
CA ALA A 41 2.00 -1.83 -4.18
C ALA A 41 2.57 -0.97 -5.32
N ASP A 42 1.81 -0.89 -6.41
CA ASP A 42 2.03 0.03 -7.52
C ASP A 42 0.98 1.16 -7.49
N VAL A 43 1.41 2.39 -7.77
CA VAL A 43 0.48 3.52 -7.96
C VAL A 43 -0.12 3.45 -9.36
N THR A 44 -1.44 3.45 -9.44
CA THR A 44 -2.18 3.41 -10.70
C THR A 44 -3.09 4.63 -10.86
N ASP A 45 -3.53 4.89 -12.09
CA ASP A 45 -4.45 5.97 -12.46
C ASP A 45 -5.93 5.54 -12.44
N THR A 46 -6.22 4.33 -11.97
CA THR A 46 -7.56 3.72 -12.01
C THR A 46 -8.56 4.32 -11.01
N ASN A 47 -8.11 5.20 -10.12
CA ASN A 47 -8.89 5.77 -9.02
C ASN A 47 -9.51 4.72 -8.08
N ARG A 48 -8.84 3.58 -7.88
CA ARG A 48 -9.29 2.49 -7.01
C ARG A 48 -8.16 1.96 -6.12
N LEU A 49 -8.53 1.49 -4.94
CA LEU A 49 -7.69 0.71 -4.05
C LEU A 49 -8.05 -0.76 -4.24
N VAL A 50 -7.11 -1.54 -4.78
CA VAL A 50 -7.27 -2.98 -4.98
C VAL A 50 -6.21 -3.70 -4.14
N MET A 51 -6.64 -4.65 -3.29
CA MET A 51 -5.73 -5.53 -2.57
C MET A 51 -6.00 -6.97 -2.99
N ASN A 52 -4.95 -7.64 -3.45
CA ASN A 52 -5.01 -9.02 -3.87
C ASN A 52 -4.34 -9.93 -2.83
N TRP A 53 -4.99 -11.03 -2.50
CA TRP A 53 -4.44 -12.08 -1.65
C TRP A 53 -4.51 -13.41 -2.39
N ASN A 54 -3.37 -14.07 -2.60
CA ASN A 54 -3.27 -15.32 -3.36
C ASN A 54 -3.94 -15.26 -4.76
N GLY A 55 -3.88 -14.09 -5.42
CA GLY A 55 -4.49 -13.87 -6.74
C GLY A 55 -5.98 -13.51 -6.72
N GLU A 56 -6.62 -13.47 -5.55
CA GLU A 56 -8.01 -13.07 -5.39
C GLU A 56 -8.11 -11.64 -4.82
N ALA A 57 -8.96 -10.80 -5.41
CA ALA A 57 -9.20 -9.44 -4.91
C ALA A 57 -10.04 -9.51 -3.63
N ILE A 58 -9.44 -9.14 -2.50
CA ILE A 58 -10.10 -9.11 -1.18
C ILE A 58 -10.60 -7.71 -0.81
N VAL A 59 -10.03 -6.67 -1.43
CA VAL A 59 -10.48 -5.27 -1.33
C VAL A 59 -10.51 -4.70 -2.73
N ASP A 60 -11.63 -4.08 -3.10
CA ASP A 60 -11.77 -3.34 -4.36
C ASP A 60 -12.74 -2.17 -4.16
N ILE A 61 -12.18 -0.98 -3.87
CA ILE A 61 -12.95 0.18 -3.42
C ILE A 61 -12.51 1.42 -4.24
N SER A 62 -13.46 2.30 -4.59
CA SER A 62 -13.10 3.56 -5.24
C SER A 62 -12.39 4.52 -4.28
N ARG A 63 -11.41 5.26 -4.79
CA ARG A 63 -10.73 6.30 -4.00
C ARG A 63 -11.69 7.40 -3.57
N ASP A 64 -12.69 7.71 -4.39
CA ASP A 64 -13.72 8.69 -4.06
C ASP A 64 -14.50 8.31 -2.80
N PHE A 65 -14.83 7.02 -2.63
CA PHE A 65 -15.48 6.52 -1.41
C PHE A 65 -14.54 6.58 -0.20
N LEU A 66 -13.26 6.25 -0.37
CA LEU A 66 -12.28 6.39 0.71
C LEU A 66 -12.12 7.85 1.16
N ASN A 67 -12.17 8.80 0.22
CA ASN A 67 -12.11 10.24 0.51
C ASN A 67 -13.31 10.73 1.34
N THR A 68 -14.43 10.00 1.38
CA THR A 68 -15.56 10.35 2.27
C THR A 68 -15.37 9.86 3.71
N ASN A 69 -14.20 9.32 4.04
CA ASN A 69 -13.91 8.62 5.31
C ASN A 69 -14.87 7.45 5.57
N GLY A 70 -15.39 6.81 4.51
CA GLY A 70 -16.33 5.69 4.62
C GLY A 70 -17.76 6.09 5.01
N ALA A 71 -18.09 7.37 5.02
CA ALA A 71 -19.47 7.85 5.24
C ALA A 71 -20.12 8.29 3.93
N SER A 72 -21.37 7.90 3.70
CA SER A 72 -22.16 8.41 2.59
C SER A 72 -22.44 9.91 2.83
N GLN A 73 -21.95 10.79 1.96
CA GLN A 73 -22.38 12.18 1.98
C GLN A 73 -23.79 12.26 1.38
N GLN A 74 -24.79 12.58 2.21
CA GLN A 74 -26.14 12.96 1.79
C GLN A 74 -26.19 14.43 1.41
#